data_AF-A0A9P9AE05-F1
#
_entry.id   AF-A0A9P9AE05-F1
#
_cell.length_a   1.000
_cell.length_b   1.000
_cell.length_c   1.000
_cell.angle_alpha   90.00
_cell.angle_beta   90.00
_cell.angle_gamma   90.00
#
_symmetry.space_group_name_H-M   'P 1'
#
loop_
_entity.id
_entity.type
_entity.pdbx_description
1 polymer ?
#
loop_
_entity_poly.entity_id
_entity_poly.type
_entity_poly.pdbx_seq_one_letter_code
_entity_poly.pdbx_strand_id
1 'polypeptide(L)'
;SYNVTPEELFDLFGKFGPIRQVRQGIANNTKGTAFVVYEDVMDAKQACDKLNGFNFQNRYLVVLYHQPEKMLKSKEDLEARRESLAQLKQQHGID
;
A
#
# COMPACT_ATOMS: atom_id res chain seq x y z
N SER A 1 -12.42 0.83 -9.99
CA SER A 1 -12.34 2.03 -9.14
C SER A 1 -11.82 1.67 -7.75
N TYR A 2 -11.24 2.60 -6.99
CA TYR A 2 -10.88 2.40 -5.57
C TYR A 2 -11.90 3.15 -4.71
N ASN A 3 -12.92 2.44 -4.24
CA ASN A 3 -14.07 3.00 -3.52
C ASN A 3 -14.22 2.39 -2.12
N VAL A 4 -13.17 1.75 -1.60
CA VAL A 4 -13.17 1.16 -0.25
C VAL A 4 -13.30 2.28 0.78
N THR A 5 -14.22 2.16 1.73
CA THR A 5 -14.33 3.13 2.84
C THR A 5 -13.41 2.75 4.00
N PRO A 6 -13.03 3.71 4.86
CA PRO A 6 -12.30 3.41 6.09
C PRO A 6 -13.03 2.40 6.99
N GLU A 7 -14.36 2.46 7.04
CA GLU A 7 -15.19 1.55 7.85
C GLU A 7 -15.04 0.10 7.37
N GLU A 8 -15.06 -0.13 6.05
CA GLU A 8 -14.83 -1.47 5.50
C GLU A 8 -13.43 -2.01 5.84
N LEU A 9 -12.42 -1.13 5.92
CA LEU A 9 -11.08 -1.52 6.37
C LEU A 9 -11.07 -1.85 7.86
N PHE A 10 -11.76 -1.08 8.70
CA PHE A 10 -11.91 -1.40 10.13
C PHE A 10 -12.64 -2.74 10.32
N ASP A 11 -13.70 -3.00 9.55
CA ASP A 11 -14.46 -4.26 9.63
C ASP A 11 -13.63 -5.47 9.17
N LEU A 12 -12.82 -5.32 8.13
CA LEU A 12 -11.98 -6.40 7.61
C LEU A 12 -10.81 -6.70 8.55
N PHE A 13 -10.05 -5.66 8.93
CA PHE A 13 -8.82 -5.80 9.71
C PHE A 13 -9.09 -5.93 11.22
N GLY A 14 -10.22 -5.41 11.71
CA GLY A 14 -10.59 -5.44 13.13
C GLY A 14 -10.88 -6.85 13.65
N LYS A 15 -11.13 -7.81 12.76
CA LYS A 15 -11.31 -9.24 13.09
C LYS A 15 -10.08 -9.87 13.74
N PHE A 16 -8.90 -9.28 13.54
CA PHE A 16 -7.64 -9.81 14.05
C PHE A 16 -7.22 -9.18 15.38
N GLY A 17 -7.81 -8.03 15.75
CA GLY A 17 -7.48 -7.33 16.98
C GLY A 17 -7.81 -5.83 16.94
N PRO A 18 -7.66 -5.13 18.08
CA PRO A 18 -7.91 -3.70 18.17
C PRO A 18 -6.99 -2.89 17.25
N ILE A 19 -7.61 -2.09 16.39
CA ILE A 19 -6.92 -1.18 15.46
C ILE A 19 -6.75 0.18 16.14
N ARG A 20 -5.51 0.65 16.23
CA ARG A 20 -5.18 2.00 16.67
C ARG A 20 -5.54 3.04 15.62
N GLN A 21 -5.24 2.75 14.34
CA GLN A 21 -5.47 3.70 13.26
C GLN A 21 -5.54 3.05 11.88
N VAL A 22 -6.41 3.57 11.01
CA VAL A 22 -6.38 3.32 9.56
C VAL A 22 -6.11 4.63 8.83
N ARG A 23 -5.17 4.63 7.88
CA ARG A 23 -4.85 5.78 7.02
C ARG A 23 -4.93 5.36 5.56
N GLN A 24 -5.92 5.86 4.83
CA GLN A 24 -6.08 5.57 3.41
C GLN A 24 -5.33 6.59 2.55
N GLY A 25 -4.70 6.13 1.47
CA GLY A 25 -4.09 7.00 0.47
C GLY A 25 -5.17 7.68 -0.38
N ILE A 26 -5.23 9.01 -0.31
CA ILE A 26 -6.22 9.83 -1.04
C ILE A 26 -5.64 10.50 -2.29
N ALA A 27 -4.31 10.66 -2.37
CA ALA A 27 -3.65 11.28 -3.51
C ALA A 27 -3.59 10.31 -4.71
N ASN A 28 -3.56 10.84 -5.95
CA ASN A 28 -3.55 10.02 -7.17
C ASN A 28 -2.46 8.94 -7.20
N ASN A 29 -1.29 9.22 -6.61
CA ASN A 29 -0.16 8.28 -6.52
C ASN A 29 -0.24 7.29 -5.34
N THR A 30 -1.19 7.47 -4.43
CA THR A 30 -1.38 6.62 -3.23
C THR A 30 -2.76 5.95 -3.18
N LYS A 31 -3.67 6.32 -4.09
CA LYS A 31 -5.02 5.78 -4.16
C LYS A 31 -4.97 4.26 -4.38
N GLY A 32 -5.68 3.52 -3.53
CA GLY A 32 -5.64 2.06 -3.50
C GLY A 32 -4.64 1.47 -2.49
N THR A 33 -3.95 2.31 -1.72
CA THR A 33 -3.10 1.89 -0.60
C THR A 33 -3.70 2.34 0.74
N ALA A 34 -3.38 1.62 1.81
CA ALA A 34 -3.74 2.01 3.17
C ALA A 34 -2.70 1.51 4.18
N PHE A 35 -2.56 2.23 5.28
CA PHE A 35 -1.82 1.76 6.46
C PHE A 35 -2.82 1.40 7.56
N VAL A 36 -2.65 0.21 8.14
CA VAL A 36 -3.41 -0.26 9.30
C VAL A 36 -2.41 -0.42 10.44
N VAL A 37 -2.67 0.26 11.54
CA VAL A 37 -1.85 0.24 12.75
C VAL A 37 -2.63 -0.47 13.83
N TYR A 38 -2.12 -1.61 14.29
CA TYR A 38 -2.68 -2.36 15.41
C TYR A 38 -2.10 -1.87 16.74
N GLU A 39 -2.81 -2.16 17.82
CA GLU A 39 -2.28 -2.01 19.18
C GLU A 39 -1.23 -3.08 19.51
N ASP A 40 -1.43 -4.32 19.03
CA ASP A 40 -0.54 -5.46 19.24
C ASP A 40 0.13 -5.95 17.94
N VAL A 41 1.39 -6.37 18.05
CA VAL A 41 2.19 -6.89 16.92
C VAL A 41 1.72 -8.26 16.44
N MET A 42 1.20 -9.09 17.34
CA MET A 42 0.69 -10.43 17.03
C MET A 42 -0.59 -10.34 16.20
N ASP A 43 -1.44 -9.35 16.46
CA ASP A 43 -2.66 -9.09 15.68
C ASP A 43 -2.30 -8.64 14.25
N ALA A 44 -1.33 -7.73 14.14
CA ALA A 44 -0.78 -7.31 12.85
C ALA A 44 -0.19 -8.49 12.06
N LYS A 45 0.51 -9.40 12.75
CA LYS A 45 1.06 -10.61 12.14
C LYS A 45 -0.03 -11.52 11.60
N GLN A 46 -1.06 -11.80 12.39
CA GLN A 46 -2.17 -12.64 11.98
C GLN A 46 -2.92 -12.03 10.78
N ALA A 47 -3.16 -10.72 10.81
CA ALA A 47 -3.78 -10.01 9.69
C ALA A 47 -2.93 -10.10 8.43
N CYS A 48 -1.60 -9.90 8.53
CA CYS A 48 -0.69 -10.01 7.40
C CYS A 48 -0.72 -11.41 6.77
N ASP A 49 -0.64 -12.46 7.59
CA ASP A 49 -0.60 -13.85 7.12
C ASP A 49 -1.94 -14.28 6.48
N LYS A 50 -3.07 -13.78 6.99
CA LYS A 50 -4.41 -14.19 6.53
C LYS A 50 -4.98 -13.34 5.41
N LEU A 51 -4.66 -12.04 5.37
CA LEU A 51 -5.22 -11.11 4.40
C LEU A 51 -4.33 -10.88 3.18
N ASN A 52 -3.06 -11.30 3.22
CA ASN A 52 -2.25 -11.28 2.02
C ASN A 52 -2.78 -12.30 0.99
N GLY A 53 -3.13 -11.82 -0.21
CA GLY A 53 -3.80 -12.62 -1.23
C GLY A 53 -5.29 -12.82 -0.99
N PHE A 54 -5.91 -12.12 -0.04
CA PHE A 54 -7.36 -12.18 0.19
C PHE A 54 -8.12 -11.41 -0.89
N ASN A 55 -9.19 -11.99 -1.42
CA ASN A 55 -10.05 -11.32 -2.40
C ASN A 55 -11.00 -10.36 -1.70
N PHE A 56 -10.81 -9.08 -1.93
CA PHE A 56 -11.60 -8.00 -1.38
C PHE A 56 -12.06 -7.06 -2.50
N GLN A 57 -13.39 -6.95 -2.67
CA GLN A 57 -14.01 -6.19 -3.76
C GLN A 57 -13.41 -6.53 -5.15
N ASN A 58 -13.35 -7.83 -5.46
CA ASN A 58 -12.84 -8.39 -6.73
C ASN A 58 -11.35 -8.12 -6.99
N ARG A 59 -10.56 -7.84 -5.95
CA ARG A 59 -9.11 -7.65 -6.04
C ARG A 59 -8.39 -8.35 -4.91
N TYR A 60 -7.24 -8.93 -5.22
CA TYR A 60 -6.41 -9.58 -4.23
C TYR A 60 -5.57 -8.53 -3.50
N LEU A 61 -5.67 -8.52 -2.17
CA LEU A 61 -4.89 -7.61 -1.33
C LEU A 61 -3.42 -8.04 -1.30
N VAL A 62 -2.53 -7.05 -1.27
CA VAL A 62 -1.12 -7.24 -0.91
C VAL A 62 -0.95 -6.63 0.48
N VAL A 63 -0.63 -7.47 1.46
CA VAL A 63 -0.49 -7.04 2.86
C VAL A 63 0.94 -7.32 3.29
N LEU A 64 1.65 -6.27 3.71
CA LEU A 64 3.06 -6.31 4.06
C LEU A 64 3.29 -5.51 5.34
N TYR A 65 4.32 -5.89 6.09
CA TYR A 65 4.80 -5.06 7.20
C TYR A 65 5.31 -3.72 6.69
N HIS A 66 5.09 -2.68 7.48
CA HIS A 66 5.66 -1.38 7.21
C HIS A 66 7.20 -1.43 7.35
N GLN A 67 7.91 -1.07 6.27
CA GLN A 67 9.37 -1.05 6.22
C GLN A 67 9.84 0.34 5.73
N PRO A 68 10.01 1.32 6.65
CA PRO A 68 10.29 2.71 6.28
C PRO A 68 11.61 2.86 5.51
N GLU A 69 12.63 2.08 5.86
CA GLU A 69 13.94 2.08 5.20
C GLU A 69 13.84 1.66 3.73
N LYS A 70 12.97 0.68 3.42
CA LYS A 70 12.74 0.24 2.05
C LYS A 70 11.96 1.28 1.25
N MET A 71 11.01 1.97 1.87
CA MET A 71 10.26 3.03 1.19
C MET A 71 11.15 4.19 0.74
N LEU A 72 12.12 4.61 1.57
CA LEU A 72 13.09 5.63 1.19
C LEU A 72 13.88 5.22 -0.04
N LYS A 73 14.46 4.01 -0.02
CA LYS A 73 15.19 3.44 -1.16
C LYS A 73 14.33 3.30 -2.41
N SER A 74 13.08 2.86 -2.27
CA SER A 74 12.15 2.75 -3.40
C SER A 74 11.82 4.11 -4.01
N LYS A 75 11.76 5.18 -3.21
CA LYS A 75 11.54 6.53 -3.73
C LYS A 75 12.72 6.98 -4.59
N GLU A 76 13.94 6.81 -4.10
CA GLU A 76 15.17 7.13 -4.83
C GLU A 76 15.26 6.33 -6.14
N ASP A 77 14.98 5.02 -6.08
CA ASP A 77 15.00 4.13 -7.27
C ASP A 77 13.95 4.53 -8.31
N LEU A 78 12.74 4.90 -7.88
CA LEU A 78 11.67 5.37 -8.75
C LEU A 78 12.00 6.71 -9.42
N GLU A 79 12.66 7.63 -8.71
CA GLU A 79 13.14 8.90 -9.25
C GLU A 79 14.22 8.66 -10.32
N ALA A 80 15.25 7.87 -9.99
CA ALA A 80 16.30 7.52 -10.95
C ALA A 80 15.74 6.84 -12.22
N ARG A 81 14.74 5.95 -12.05
CA ARG A 81 14.11 5.27 -13.19
C ARG A 81 13.25 6.21 -14.04
N ARG A 82 12.58 7.19 -13.41
CA ARG A 82 11.84 8.25 -14.14
C ARG A 82 12.78 9.14 -14.93
N GLU A 83 13.90 9.55 -14.35
CA GLU A 83 14.91 10.37 -15.05
C GLU A 83 15.52 9.62 -16.24
N SER A 84 15.88 8.34 -16.04
CA SER A 84 16.38 7.49 -17.12
C SER A 84 15.39 7.34 -18.27
N LEU A 85 14.10 7.14 -17.95
CA LEU A 85 13.04 7.06 -18.97
C LEU A 85 12.84 8.40 -19.71
N ALA A 86 12.92 9.53 -19.01
CA ALA A 86 12.82 10.85 -19.62
C ALA A 86 13.97 11.13 -20.59
N GLN A 87 15.21 10.79 -20.21
CA GLN A 87 16.37 10.90 -21.08
C GLN A 87 16.24 10.01 -22.32
N LEU A 88 15.79 8.77 -22.14
CA LEU A 88 15.60 7.83 -23.25
C LEU A 88 14.52 8.30 -24.23
N LYS A 89 13.39 8.82 -23.71
CA LYS A 89 12.34 9.42 -24.54
C LYS A 89 12.85 10.60 -25.36
N GLN A 90 13.65 11.47 -24.75
CA GLN A 90 14.28 12.60 -25.43
C GLN A 90 15.27 12.14 -26.50
N GLN A 91 16.07 11.11 -26.21
CA GLN A 91 17.04 10.54 -27.15
C GLN A 91 16.37 9.91 -28.38
N HIS A 92 15.18 9.32 -28.22
CA HIS A 92 14.45 8.67 -29.31
C HIS A 92 13.36 9.53 -29.94
N GLY A 93 13.18 10.79 -29.51
CA GLY A 93 12.18 11.71 -30.06
C GLY A 93 10.73 11.22 -29.87
N ILE A 94 10.46 10.48 -28.80
CA ILE A 94 9.14 9.94 -28.47
C ILE A 94 8.50 10.83 -27.41
N ASP A 95 7.56 11.69 -27.83
CA ASP A 95 6.71 12.47 -26.92
C ASP A 95 5.52 11.63 -26.43
#